data_AF-A0A535QJ74-F1
#
_entry.id   AF-A0A535QJ74-F1
#
_cell.length_a   1.000
_cell.length_b   1.000
_cell.length_c   1.000
_cell.angle_alpha   90.00
_cell.angle_beta   90.00
_cell.angle_gamma   90.00
#
_symmetry.space_group_name_H-M   'P 1'
#
loop_
_entity.id
_entity.type
_entity.pdbx_description
1 polymer ?
#
loop_
_entity_poly.entity_id
_entity_poly.type
_entity_poly.pdbx_seq_one_letter_code
_entity_poly.pdbx_strand_id
1 'polypeptide(L)'
;MRRARIRAALAVVVLTAALLTTVSDTIYDKQHQLQGLNGQIVATKTQIAQLLAQERQLQGEIAAFDAQLRAVQAQIDQETAKLVLLAQQVDQAKEQLALKEAELAQHIADFGRRMRIMYKSGQISGLELIFSAANFTDLMNRVVFFNVIVREDRRQVAELQKERAAIEAMKADLEAK
;
A
#
# COMPACT_ATOMS: atom_id res chain seq x y z
N MET A 1 111.17 -28.86 2.04
CA MET A 1 110.26 -27.77 2.49
C MET A 1 109.34 -27.21 1.40
N ARG A 2 109.79 -26.95 0.16
CA ARG A 2 108.93 -26.40 -0.92
C ARG A 2 107.68 -27.24 -1.26
N ARG A 3 107.83 -28.57 -1.39
CA ARG A 3 106.71 -29.47 -1.74
C ARG A 3 105.60 -29.55 -0.68
N ALA A 4 105.96 -29.41 0.60
CA ALA A 4 104.99 -29.40 1.70
C ALA A 4 104.17 -28.10 1.72
N ARG A 5 104.80 -26.95 1.44
CA ARG A 5 104.12 -25.65 1.32
C ARG A 5 103.14 -25.59 0.14
N ILE A 6 103.48 -26.21 -0.99
CA ILE A 6 102.60 -26.30 -2.16
C ILE A 6 101.37 -27.16 -1.87
N ARG A 7 101.55 -28.31 -1.19
CA ARG A 7 100.43 -29.18 -0.79
C ARG A 7 99.49 -28.50 0.21
N ALA A 8 100.06 -27.75 1.18
CA ALA A 8 99.26 -26.97 2.12
C ALA A 8 98.46 -25.86 1.42
N ALA A 9 99.08 -25.11 0.49
CA ALA A 9 98.39 -24.07 -0.27
C ALA A 9 97.25 -24.65 -1.14
N LEU A 10 97.46 -25.80 -1.78
CA LEU A 10 96.43 -26.47 -2.57
C LEU A 10 95.26 -26.95 -1.69
N ALA A 11 95.56 -27.49 -0.50
CA ALA A 11 94.53 -27.89 0.46
C ALA A 11 93.69 -26.69 0.95
N VAL A 12 94.33 -25.54 1.21
CA VAL A 12 93.60 -24.30 1.56
C VAL A 12 92.72 -23.84 0.40
N VAL A 13 93.20 -23.85 -0.84
CA VAL A 13 92.40 -23.45 -2.01
C VAL A 13 91.18 -24.37 -2.19
N VAL A 14 91.35 -25.68 -2.07
CA VAL A 14 90.25 -26.66 -2.17
C VAL A 14 89.24 -26.48 -1.04
N LEU A 15 89.69 -26.26 0.20
CA LEU A 15 88.82 -25.96 1.34
C LEU A 15 88.05 -24.64 1.13
N THR A 16 88.71 -23.59 0.64
CA THR A 16 88.03 -22.32 0.34
C THR A 16 87.02 -22.45 -0.80
N ALA A 17 87.34 -23.23 -1.84
CA ALA A 17 86.43 -23.47 -2.97
C ALA A 17 85.21 -24.30 -2.54
N ALA A 18 85.40 -25.33 -1.72
CA ALA A 18 84.31 -26.13 -1.16
C ALA A 18 83.40 -25.33 -0.21
N LEU A 19 83.98 -24.43 0.59
CA LEU A 19 83.21 -23.52 1.44
C LEU A 19 82.39 -22.52 0.59
N LEU A 20 82.98 -21.96 -0.47
CA LEU A 20 82.31 -21.04 -1.40
C LEU A 20 81.11 -21.68 -2.11
N THR A 21 81.19 -22.94 -2.54
CA THR A 21 80.06 -23.63 -3.19
C THR A 21 78.90 -23.86 -2.22
N THR A 22 79.18 -24.31 -0.99
CA THR A 22 78.12 -24.55 0.02
C THR A 22 77.40 -23.27 0.48
N VAL A 23 78.14 -22.16 0.58
CA VAL A 23 77.57 -20.85 0.91
C VAL A 23 76.73 -20.33 -0.26
N SER A 24 77.13 -20.61 -1.51
CA SER A 24 76.37 -20.19 -2.69
C SER A 24 75.02 -20.91 -2.78
N ASP A 25 74.98 -22.24 -2.64
CA ASP A 25 73.72 -23.01 -2.66
C ASP A 25 72.74 -22.53 -1.58
N THR A 26 73.25 -22.29 -0.35
CA THR A 26 72.43 -21.77 0.76
C THR A 26 71.87 -20.36 0.48
N ILE A 27 72.62 -19.52 -0.24
CA ILE A 27 72.18 -18.18 -0.65
C ILE A 27 71.10 -18.28 -1.74
N TYR A 28 71.27 -19.16 -2.74
CA TYR A 28 70.28 -19.38 -3.80
C TYR A 28 68.97 -19.92 -3.25
N ASP A 29 69.01 -20.90 -2.34
CA ASP A 29 67.80 -21.45 -1.70
C ASP A 29 67.05 -20.39 -0.89
N LYS A 30 67.77 -19.60 -0.09
CA LYS A 30 67.17 -18.48 0.67
C LYS A 30 66.60 -17.41 -0.26
N GLN A 31 67.24 -17.13 -1.39
CA GLN A 31 66.75 -16.16 -2.37
C GLN A 31 65.47 -16.65 -3.06
N HIS A 32 65.39 -17.93 -3.41
CA HIS A 32 64.17 -18.55 -3.92
C HIS A 32 63.04 -18.55 -2.88
N GLN A 33 63.33 -18.85 -1.62
CA GLN A 33 62.37 -18.75 -0.52
C GLN A 33 61.83 -17.32 -0.35
N LEU A 34 62.69 -16.30 -0.41
CA LEU A 34 62.29 -14.90 -0.35
C LEU A 34 61.41 -14.49 -1.54
N GLN A 35 61.73 -14.96 -2.75
CA GLN A 35 60.88 -14.71 -3.94
C GLN A 35 59.50 -15.37 -3.78
N GLY A 36 59.44 -16.62 -3.29
CA GLY A 36 58.20 -17.32 -3.02
C GLY A 36 57.35 -16.61 -1.96
N LEU A 37 57.95 -16.21 -0.84
CA LEU A 37 57.30 -15.43 0.22
C LEU A 37 56.80 -14.07 -0.30
N ASN A 38 57.60 -13.36 -1.10
CA ASN A 38 57.16 -12.09 -1.71
C ASN A 38 55.96 -12.31 -2.65
N GLY A 39 55.95 -13.39 -3.43
CA GLY A 39 54.81 -13.77 -4.26
C GLY A 39 53.55 -14.02 -3.43
N GLN A 40 53.68 -14.76 -2.33
CA GLN A 40 52.57 -15.01 -1.40
C GLN A 40 52.07 -13.72 -0.74
N ILE A 41 52.97 -12.81 -0.34
CA ILE A 41 52.60 -11.50 0.22
C ILE A 41 51.80 -10.69 -0.79
N VAL A 42 52.23 -10.64 -2.05
CA VAL A 42 51.51 -9.91 -3.11
C VAL A 42 50.15 -10.54 -3.36
N ALA A 43 50.07 -11.86 -3.48
CA ALA A 43 48.79 -12.57 -3.68
C ALA A 43 47.82 -12.32 -2.53
N THR A 44 48.29 -12.41 -1.28
CA THR A 44 47.49 -12.15 -0.07
C THR A 44 47.01 -10.70 -0.02
N LYS A 45 47.87 -9.73 -0.35
CA LYS A 45 47.49 -8.31 -0.42
C LYS A 45 46.40 -8.06 -1.47
N THR A 46 46.50 -8.70 -2.63
CA THR A 46 45.47 -8.62 -3.68
C THR A 46 44.15 -9.22 -3.20
N GLN A 47 44.18 -10.37 -2.53
CA GLN A 47 42.98 -10.99 -1.95
C GLN A 47 42.33 -10.10 -0.89
N ILE A 48 43.12 -9.49 0.00
CA ILE A 48 42.60 -8.52 0.98
C ILE A 48 41.92 -7.35 0.28
N ALA A 49 42.55 -6.78 -0.76
CA ALA A 49 41.97 -5.67 -1.50
C ALA A 49 40.64 -6.05 -2.19
N GLN A 50 40.54 -7.26 -2.74
CA GLN A 50 39.31 -7.78 -3.33
C GLN A 50 38.21 -7.97 -2.28
N LEU A 51 38.54 -8.56 -1.12
CA LEU A 51 37.58 -8.75 -0.03
C LEU A 51 37.08 -7.41 0.53
N LEU A 52 37.96 -6.41 0.70
CA LEU A 52 37.57 -5.07 1.12
C LEU A 52 36.66 -4.37 0.09
N ALA A 53 36.88 -4.61 -1.20
CA ALA A 53 36.00 -4.09 -2.25
C ALA A 53 34.61 -4.75 -2.19
N GLN A 54 34.57 -6.08 -2.02
CA GLN A 54 33.32 -6.83 -1.85
C GLN A 54 32.58 -6.41 -0.57
N GLU A 55 33.28 -6.20 0.54
CA GLU A 55 32.70 -5.70 1.79
C GLU A 55 32.02 -4.35 1.58
N ARG A 56 32.68 -3.40 0.92
CA ARG A 56 32.10 -2.08 0.61
C ARG A 56 30.89 -2.18 -0.31
N GLN A 57 30.93 -3.07 -1.30
CA GLN A 57 29.79 -3.31 -2.17
C GLN A 57 28.59 -3.85 -1.37
N LEU A 58 28.80 -4.87 -0.55
CA LEU A 58 27.75 -5.46 0.29
C LEU A 58 27.19 -4.45 1.30
N GLN A 59 28.03 -3.60 1.90
CA GLN A 59 27.57 -2.51 2.76
C GLN A 59 26.69 -1.51 2.00
N GLY A 60 27.02 -1.20 0.74
CA GLY A 60 26.19 -0.38 -0.14
C GLY A 60 24.85 -1.03 -0.45
N GLU A 61 24.83 -2.33 -0.75
CA GLU A 61 23.61 -3.10 -1.00
C GLU A 61 22.72 -3.15 0.24
N ILE A 62 23.29 -3.37 1.44
CA ILE A 62 22.57 -3.34 2.72
C ILE A 62 21.93 -1.97 2.93
N ALA A 63 22.68 -0.88 2.75
CA ALA A 63 22.15 0.46 2.90
C ALA A 63 21.01 0.76 1.91
N ALA A 64 21.10 0.25 0.67
CA ALA A 64 20.04 0.36 -0.31
C ALA A 64 18.78 -0.43 0.09
N PHE A 65 18.94 -1.66 0.58
CA PHE A 65 17.83 -2.46 1.09
C PHE A 65 17.17 -1.84 2.32
N ASP A 66 17.95 -1.29 3.26
CA ASP A 66 17.42 -0.59 4.42
C ASP A 66 16.57 0.63 4.00
N ALA A 67 17.03 1.38 3.00
CA ALA A 67 16.27 2.50 2.46
C ALA A 67 14.96 2.04 1.78
N GLN A 68 15.01 0.96 1.01
CA GLN A 68 13.82 0.36 0.40
C GLN A 68 12.83 -0.15 1.46
N LEU A 69 13.32 -0.82 2.49
CA LEU A 69 12.50 -1.34 3.59
C LEU A 69 11.78 -0.21 4.31
N ARG A 70 12.47 0.89 4.62
CA ARG A 70 11.85 2.08 5.23
C ARG A 70 10.79 2.71 4.31
N ALA A 71 11.05 2.80 3.01
CA ALA A 71 10.09 3.32 2.06
C ALA A 71 8.82 2.45 1.97
N VAL A 72 8.99 1.12 1.90
CA VAL A 72 7.88 0.17 1.90
C VAL A 72 7.11 0.22 3.22
N GLN A 73 7.79 0.31 4.36
CA GLN A 73 7.11 0.44 5.66
C GLN A 73 6.27 1.72 5.73
N ALA A 74 6.79 2.86 5.25
CA ALA A 74 6.03 4.09 5.20
C ALA A 74 4.79 3.99 4.27
N GLN A 75 4.91 3.28 3.15
CA GLN A 75 3.77 2.99 2.28
C GLN A 75 2.74 2.09 2.99
N ILE A 76 3.17 1.04 3.68
CA ILE A 76 2.29 0.17 4.48
C ILE A 76 1.53 0.98 5.53
N ASP A 77 2.21 1.85 6.26
CA ASP A 77 1.60 2.67 7.30
C ASP A 77 0.56 3.63 6.70
N GLN A 78 0.88 4.25 5.56
CA GLN A 78 -0.03 5.13 4.84
C GLN A 78 -1.27 4.39 4.32
N GLU A 79 -1.10 3.23 3.68
CA GLU A 79 -2.23 2.44 3.17
C GLU A 79 -3.08 1.86 4.31
N THR A 80 -2.46 1.48 5.42
CA THR A 80 -3.19 1.04 6.63
C THR A 80 -4.05 2.18 7.19
N ALA A 81 -3.52 3.40 7.27
CA ALA A 81 -4.31 4.55 7.70
C ALA A 81 -5.48 4.86 6.75
N LYS A 82 -5.27 4.74 5.43
CA LYS A 82 -6.34 4.88 4.44
C LYS A 82 -7.42 3.81 4.60
N LEU A 83 -7.03 2.55 4.84
CA LEU A 83 -7.96 1.45 5.09
C LEU A 83 -8.83 1.71 6.32
N VAL A 84 -8.24 2.18 7.42
CA VAL A 84 -9.00 2.52 8.64
C VAL A 84 -9.99 3.64 8.37
N LEU A 85 -9.58 4.69 7.68
CA LEU A 85 -10.48 5.80 7.33
C LEU A 85 -11.61 5.34 6.40
N LEU A 86 -11.29 4.52 5.39
CA LEU A 86 -12.29 4.00 4.46
C LEU A 86 -13.29 3.09 5.17
N ALA A 87 -12.83 2.23 6.09
CA ALA A 87 -13.71 1.39 6.90
C ALA A 87 -14.69 2.24 7.74
N GLN A 88 -14.20 3.30 8.38
CA GLN A 88 -15.07 4.24 9.11
C GLN A 88 -16.08 4.93 8.21
N GLN A 89 -15.68 5.33 7.00
CA GLN A 89 -16.59 5.94 6.02
C GLN A 89 -17.66 4.94 5.55
N VAL A 90 -17.29 3.68 5.32
CA VAL A 90 -18.22 2.61 4.96
C VAL A 90 -19.23 2.36 6.07
N ASP A 91 -18.79 2.31 7.33
CA ASP A 91 -19.68 2.10 8.47
C ASP A 91 -20.65 3.28 8.65
N GLN A 92 -20.17 4.53 8.53
CA GLN A 92 -21.02 5.72 8.55
C GLN A 92 -22.03 5.73 7.39
N ALA A 93 -21.59 5.35 6.18
CA ALA A 93 -22.46 5.29 5.02
C ALA A 93 -23.55 4.21 5.19
N LYS A 94 -23.22 3.04 5.77
CA LYS A 94 -24.19 1.99 6.11
C LYS A 94 -25.23 2.48 7.12
N GLU A 95 -24.80 3.18 8.17
CA GLU A 95 -25.71 3.74 9.17
C GLU A 95 -26.65 4.77 8.53
N GLN A 96 -26.12 5.69 7.73
CA GLN A 96 -26.92 6.69 7.02
C GLN A 96 -27.91 6.05 6.05
N LEU A 97 -27.49 5.00 5.33
CA LEU A 97 -28.36 4.25 4.43
C LEU A 97 -29.51 3.59 5.20
N ALA A 98 -29.21 2.92 6.32
CA ALA A 98 -30.24 2.27 7.14
C ALA A 98 -31.25 3.29 7.71
N LEU A 99 -30.77 4.46 8.14
CA LEU A 99 -31.64 5.56 8.57
C LEU A 99 -32.54 6.04 7.44
N LYS A 100 -32.00 6.26 6.23
CA LYS A 100 -32.76 6.71 5.06
C LYS A 100 -33.79 5.67 4.60
N GLU A 101 -33.46 4.39 4.65
CA GLU A 101 -34.40 3.31 4.35
C GLU A 101 -35.56 3.26 5.36
N ALA A 102 -35.27 3.47 6.65
CA ALA A 102 -36.29 3.55 7.68
C ALA A 102 -37.20 4.78 7.51
N GLU A 103 -36.62 5.95 7.20
CA GLU A 103 -37.37 7.18 6.88
C GLU A 103 -38.29 6.95 5.67
N LEU A 104 -37.77 6.40 4.57
CA LEU A 104 -38.57 6.09 3.38
C LEU A 104 -39.70 5.12 3.70
N ALA A 105 -39.44 4.06 4.48
CA ALA A 105 -40.46 3.12 4.89
C ALA A 105 -41.57 3.78 5.71
N GLN A 106 -41.22 4.70 6.62
CA GLN A 106 -42.19 5.51 7.34
C GLN A 106 -42.99 6.43 6.40
N HIS A 107 -42.33 7.16 5.50
CA HIS A 107 -43.02 8.03 4.55
C HIS A 107 -43.99 7.25 3.64
N ILE A 108 -43.60 6.07 3.16
CA ILE A 108 -44.47 5.16 2.39
C ILE A 108 -45.66 4.70 3.25
N ALA A 109 -45.43 4.31 4.51
CA ALA A 109 -46.49 3.88 5.40
C ALA A 109 -47.48 5.01 5.70
N ASP A 110 -47.00 6.22 5.92
CA ASP A 110 -47.79 7.42 6.20
C ASP A 110 -48.64 7.81 4.98
N PHE A 111 -48.01 7.85 3.80
CA PHE A 111 -48.70 8.06 2.54
C PHE A 111 -49.75 6.97 2.30
N GLY A 112 -49.41 5.70 2.53
CA GLY A 112 -50.33 4.57 2.41
C GLY A 112 -51.52 4.63 3.39
N ARG A 113 -51.30 5.06 4.64
CA ARG A 113 -52.39 5.29 5.61
C ARG A 113 -53.32 6.40 5.14
N ARG A 114 -52.77 7.52 4.65
CA ARG A 114 -53.55 8.62 4.08
C ARG A 114 -54.37 8.19 2.87
N MET A 115 -53.76 7.48 1.92
CA MET A 115 -54.46 6.92 0.74
C MET A 115 -55.58 5.96 1.13
N ARG A 116 -55.34 5.12 2.15
CA ARG A 116 -56.36 4.21 2.70
C ARG A 116 -57.50 4.96 3.38
N ILE A 117 -57.21 6.02 4.13
CA ILE A 117 -58.25 6.91 4.69
C ILE A 117 -59.05 7.51 3.55
N MET A 118 -58.41 8.12 2.54
CA MET A 118 -59.11 8.70 1.39
C MET A 118 -60.00 7.68 0.66
N TYR A 119 -59.55 6.43 0.51
CA TYR A 119 -60.34 5.35 -0.07
C TYR A 119 -61.51 4.90 0.82
N LYS A 120 -61.26 4.66 2.11
CA LYS A 120 -62.26 4.15 3.08
C LYS A 120 -63.28 5.18 3.50
N SER A 121 -62.91 6.46 3.50
CA SER A 121 -63.82 7.58 3.66
C SER A 121 -64.85 7.64 2.55
N GLY A 122 -64.72 6.80 1.52
CA GLY A 122 -65.81 6.30 0.69
C GLY A 122 -66.60 7.39 -0.01
N GLN A 123 -66.38 7.55 -1.31
CA GLN A 123 -67.52 7.79 -2.21
C GLN A 123 -68.37 9.03 -1.86
N ILE A 124 -67.72 10.12 -1.44
CA ILE A 124 -68.04 11.37 -2.09
C ILE A 124 -66.93 11.47 -3.12
N SER A 125 -67.21 11.09 -4.37
CA SER A 125 -66.28 11.37 -5.47
C SER A 125 -65.79 12.81 -5.30
N GLY A 126 -64.53 13.17 -5.54
CA GLY A 126 -64.15 14.61 -5.50
C GLY A 126 -65.18 15.47 -6.28
N LEU A 127 -65.74 14.87 -7.34
CA LEU A 127 -66.93 15.31 -8.05
C LEU A 127 -68.21 15.47 -7.20
N GLU A 128 -68.63 14.48 -6.42
CA GLU A 128 -69.80 14.54 -5.53
C GLU A 128 -69.61 15.54 -4.36
N LEU A 129 -68.37 15.83 -3.95
CA LEU A 129 -68.07 16.84 -2.92
C LEU A 129 -68.18 18.22 -3.53
N ILE A 130 -67.69 18.36 -4.76
CA ILE A 130 -67.85 19.55 -5.59
C ILE A 130 -69.34 19.77 -5.90
N PHE A 131 -70.09 18.73 -6.29
CA PHE A 131 -71.51 18.81 -6.68
C PHE A 131 -72.49 18.92 -5.50
N SER A 132 -72.06 18.64 -4.26
CA SER A 132 -72.84 18.90 -3.03
C SER A 132 -72.58 20.28 -2.42
N ALA A 133 -71.92 21.19 -3.14
CA ALA A 133 -71.66 22.54 -2.66
C ALA A 133 -72.96 23.35 -2.45
N ALA A 134 -73.05 24.07 -1.33
CA ALA A 134 -74.25 24.83 -0.96
C ALA A 134 -74.42 26.13 -1.76
N ASN A 135 -73.34 26.66 -2.35
CA ASN A 135 -73.33 27.85 -3.18
C ASN A 135 -72.06 27.93 -4.06
N PHE A 136 -72.01 28.90 -4.98
CA PHE A 136 -70.90 29.04 -5.93
C PHE A 136 -69.54 29.30 -5.27
N THR A 137 -69.50 30.04 -4.15
CA THR A 137 -68.26 30.27 -3.39
C THR A 137 -67.76 28.99 -2.73
N ASP A 138 -68.66 28.20 -2.15
CA ASP A 138 -68.37 26.87 -1.58
C ASP A 138 -67.87 25.90 -2.67
N LEU A 139 -68.49 25.92 -3.87
CA LEU A 139 -68.04 25.15 -5.02
C LEU A 139 -66.60 25.49 -5.43
N MET A 140 -66.27 26.77 -5.60
CA MET A 140 -64.93 27.22 -5.98
C MET A 140 -63.88 26.85 -4.94
N ASN A 141 -64.21 27.01 -3.65
CA ASN A 141 -63.31 26.62 -2.56
C ASN A 141 -63.06 25.10 -2.57
N ARG A 142 -64.08 24.28 -2.77
CA ARG A 142 -63.94 22.82 -2.86
C ARG A 142 -63.13 22.38 -4.08
N VAL A 143 -63.30 23.04 -5.23
CA VAL A 143 -62.48 22.79 -6.45
C VAL A 143 -61.02 23.17 -6.22
N VAL A 144 -60.74 24.30 -5.57
CA VAL A 144 -59.37 24.72 -5.22
C VAL A 144 -58.75 23.75 -4.22
N PHE A 145 -59.46 23.38 -3.15
CA PHE A 145 -59.00 22.40 -2.16
C PHE A 145 -58.70 21.04 -2.78
N PHE A 146 -59.58 20.54 -3.65
CA PHE A 146 -59.36 19.26 -4.33
C PHE A 146 -58.12 19.30 -5.24
N ASN A 147 -57.95 20.37 -6.01
CA ASN A 147 -56.74 20.56 -6.83
C ASN A 147 -55.47 20.69 -5.98
N VAL A 148 -55.54 21.34 -4.81
CA VAL A 148 -54.43 21.42 -3.85
C VAL A 148 -54.06 20.02 -3.35
N ILE A 149 -55.05 19.19 -2.98
CA ILE A 149 -54.84 17.82 -2.51
C ILE A 149 -54.18 16.96 -3.60
N VAL A 150 -54.73 16.96 -4.82
CA VAL A 150 -54.18 16.16 -5.94
C VAL A 150 -52.76 16.59 -6.30
N ARG A 151 -52.48 17.90 -6.30
CA ARG A 151 -51.15 18.43 -6.53
C ARG A 151 -50.18 18.01 -5.43
N GLU A 152 -50.60 18.07 -4.18
CA GLU A 152 -49.79 17.63 -3.04
C GLU A 152 -49.51 16.12 -3.09
N ASP A 153 -50.48 15.30 -3.50
CA ASP A 153 -50.29 13.85 -3.67
C ASP A 153 -49.26 13.54 -4.75
N ARG A 154 -49.36 14.23 -5.90
CA ARG A 154 -48.36 14.11 -6.97
C ARG A 154 -46.98 14.54 -6.49
N ARG A 155 -46.90 15.63 -5.70
CA ARG A 155 -45.64 16.09 -5.10
C ARG A 155 -45.08 15.04 -4.15
N GLN A 156 -45.88 14.48 -3.26
CA GLN A 156 -45.45 13.44 -2.31
C GLN A 156 -44.96 12.17 -3.02
N VAL A 157 -45.65 11.72 -4.08
CA VAL A 157 -45.19 10.58 -4.89
C VAL A 157 -43.85 10.89 -5.57
N ALA A 158 -43.68 12.09 -6.11
CA ALA A 158 -42.42 12.50 -6.74
C ALA A 158 -41.26 12.56 -5.71
N GLU A 159 -41.51 13.07 -4.51
CA GLU A 159 -40.51 13.06 -3.43
C GLU A 159 -40.16 11.63 -2.99
N LEU A 160 -41.14 10.73 -2.81
CA LEU A 160 -40.88 9.31 -2.50
C LEU A 160 -40.04 8.62 -3.58
N GLN A 161 -40.32 8.91 -4.87
CA GLN A 161 -39.51 8.40 -5.98
C GLN A 161 -38.07 8.92 -5.94
N LYS A 162 -37.90 10.20 -5.61
CA LYS A 162 -36.59 10.83 -5.47
C LYS A 162 -35.81 10.28 -4.27
N GLU A 163 -36.46 10.11 -3.12
CA GLU A 163 -35.87 9.47 -1.93
C GLU A 163 -35.42 8.04 -2.25
N ARG A 164 -36.27 7.26 -2.94
CA ARG A 164 -35.90 5.91 -3.39
C ARG A 164 -34.71 5.93 -4.35
N ALA A 165 -34.69 6.83 -5.33
CA ALA A 165 -33.57 6.95 -6.26
C ALA A 165 -32.26 7.35 -5.55
N ALA A 166 -32.33 8.22 -4.54
CA ALA A 166 -31.18 8.60 -3.74
C ALA A 166 -30.63 7.42 -2.92
N ILE A 167 -31.51 6.59 -2.32
CA ILE A 167 -31.12 5.37 -1.60
C ILE A 167 -30.45 4.36 -2.54
N GLU A 168 -30.98 4.15 -3.75
CA GLU A 168 -30.35 3.25 -4.72
C GLU A 168 -28.98 3.77 -5.18
N ALA A 169 -28.82 5.09 -5.33
CA ALA A 169 -27.52 5.69 -5.59
C ALA A 169 -26.53 5.50 -4.41
N MET A 170 -27.00 5.64 -3.17
CA MET A 170 -26.19 5.38 -1.98
C MET A 170 -25.75 3.91 -1.89
N LYS A 171 -26.62 2.95 -2.24
CA LYS A 171 -26.28 1.53 -2.32
C LYS A 171 -25.19 1.27 -3.35
N ALA A 172 -25.36 1.82 -4.56
CA ALA A 172 -24.39 1.67 -5.62
C ALA A 172 -23.02 2.29 -5.26
N ASP A 173 -23.01 3.46 -4.62
CA ASP A 173 -21.77 4.07 -4.11
C ASP A 173 -21.11 3.21 -3.03
N LEU A 174 -21.89 2.60 -2.14
CA LEU A 174 -21.39 1.72 -1.10
C LEU A 174 -20.83 0.40 -1.66
N GLU A 175 -21.44 -0.16 -2.71
CA GLU A 175 -20.94 -1.36 -3.40
C GLU A 175 -19.65 -1.11 -4.20
N ALA A 176 -19.41 0.14 -4.59
CA ALA A 176 -18.21 0.54 -5.34
C ALA A 176 -17.02 0.92 -4.45
N LYS A 177 -17.22 1.06 -3.13
CA LYS A 177 -16.18 1.36 -2.14
C LYS A 177 -15.50 0.10 -1.62
#